data_AF-A0A4Q5X2T7-F1
#
_entry.id   AF-A0A4Q5X2T7-F1
#
_cell.length_a   1.000
_cell.length_b   1.000
_cell.length_c   1.000
_cell.angle_alpha   90.00
_cell.angle_beta   90.00
_cell.angle_gamma   90.00
#
_symmetry.space_group_name_H-M   'P 1'
#
loop_
_entity.id
_entity.type
_entity.pdbx_description
1 polymer ?
#
loop_
_entity_poly.entity_id
_entity_poly.type
_entity_poly.pdbx_seq_one_letter_code
_entity_poly.pdbx_strand_id
1 'polypeptide(L)'
;MRGSLKTWSGLVLVAAAGACSNIIGVSELEIDPSLDSPGEGGSGGTSSGGKSAGGKSSGGSSVIPQAGEDGGGAAGTSQGGTPAGGAPGGGDGGLSGEGGIGGEPTTGCPTDCDDEIACTVDTCLPSGKCKHTADDTACSAAAGKCTSCQLGIGCVDSEPVEKDVELLLDGNFDEQSGDWQQFGDADAILPDATAQSGSHSAYFSAAPLDAEEPAFIDITQLVYIPPGTIKLTASGWYKMIWAPAEDVLRPRSDEYVTLTLWSLADNDGDYTRYHDFDQWDADQGPAQTAWKSFTYDAPKSVLSKIQDLEVTLDLVSETWDTTYYFDTLSLKMSVCE
;
A
#
# COMPACT_ATOMS: atom_id res chain seq x y z
N MET A 1 -60.45 26.65 36.36
CA MET A 1 -59.92 26.27 37.68
C MET A 1 -58.78 25.28 37.47
N ARG A 2 -57.61 25.56 38.07
CA ARG A 2 -56.53 24.68 38.57
C ARG A 2 -56.46 23.23 38.01
N GLY A 3 -55.33 22.68 37.60
CA GLY A 3 -53.94 23.09 37.74
C GLY A 3 -52.97 22.04 37.15
N SER A 4 -51.75 22.51 36.97
CA SER A 4 -50.51 21.83 36.56
C SER A 4 -50.09 20.68 37.49
N LEU A 5 -49.41 19.65 36.94
CA LEU A 5 -48.32 18.94 37.62
C LEU A 5 -47.34 18.31 36.60
N LYS A 6 -46.06 18.66 36.79
CA LYS A 6 -44.84 18.14 36.15
C LYS A 6 -44.36 16.87 36.84
N THR A 7 -43.68 15.98 36.11
CA THR A 7 -42.73 14.96 36.61
C THR A 7 -41.78 14.59 35.45
N TRP A 8 -40.55 15.11 35.39
CA TRP A 8 -39.26 14.61 35.95
C TRP A 8 -38.53 13.61 35.05
N SER A 9 -37.44 14.09 34.44
CA SER A 9 -36.44 13.33 33.68
C SER A 9 -35.51 12.57 34.63
N GLY A 10 -35.29 11.28 34.37
CA GLY A 10 -34.25 10.48 35.02
C GLY A 10 -33.05 10.34 34.10
N LEU A 11 -31.98 11.07 34.40
CA LEU A 11 -30.64 10.89 33.84
C LEU A 11 -29.93 9.84 34.70
N VAL A 12 -29.57 8.69 34.13
CA VAL A 12 -28.74 7.69 34.80
C VAL A 12 -27.31 7.85 34.27
N LEU A 13 -26.43 8.39 35.12
CA LEU A 13 -24.99 8.45 34.91
C LEU A 13 -24.40 7.18 35.53
N VAL A 14 -23.88 6.26 34.71
CA VAL A 14 -23.05 5.14 35.19
C VAL A 14 -21.59 5.54 35.00
N ALA A 15 -20.95 5.93 36.11
CA ALA A 15 -19.51 6.04 36.20
C ALA A 15 -18.94 4.67 36.58
N ALA A 16 -18.16 4.06 35.69
CA ALA A 16 -17.29 2.94 36.02
C ALA A 16 -15.85 3.44 36.03
N ALA A 17 -15.27 3.46 37.22
CA ALA A 17 -13.86 3.69 37.46
C ALA A 17 -13.10 2.36 37.46
N GLY A 18 -11.87 2.37 36.95
CA GLY A 18 -10.80 1.47 37.38
C GLY A 18 -10.22 0.57 36.31
N ALA A 19 -9.03 0.92 35.81
CA ALA A 19 -7.82 0.13 36.03
C ALA A 19 -6.60 0.88 35.47
N CYS A 20 -5.62 1.11 36.34
CA CYS A 20 -4.30 1.63 36.02
C CYS A 20 -3.37 0.51 35.51
N SER A 21 -2.29 0.96 34.86
CA SER A 21 -0.97 0.31 34.71
C SER A 21 -0.72 -0.49 33.43
N ASN A 22 -0.01 0.11 32.48
CA ASN A 22 1.42 -0.15 32.24
C ASN A 22 1.93 0.79 31.13
N ILE A 23 2.53 1.92 31.51
CA ILE A 23 3.36 2.73 30.61
C ILE A 23 4.78 2.17 30.73
N ILE A 24 5.26 1.57 29.66
CA ILE A 24 6.66 1.19 29.48
C ILE A 24 7.45 2.48 29.28
N GLY A 25 8.48 2.67 30.09
CA GLY A 25 9.35 3.83 30.07
C GLY A 25 10.17 3.89 28.79
N VAL A 26 10.10 5.04 28.12
CA VAL A 26 11.08 5.46 27.13
C VAL A 26 12.10 6.31 27.90
N SER A 27 13.30 5.77 28.07
CA SER A 27 14.44 6.51 28.63
C SER A 27 14.91 7.57 27.63
N GLU A 28 14.86 8.82 28.08
CA GLU A 28 15.82 9.90 27.84
C GLU A 28 16.49 9.95 26.46
N LEU A 29 15.87 10.71 25.54
CA LEU A 29 16.60 11.35 24.44
C LEU A 29 17.09 12.72 24.95
N GLU A 30 18.39 12.82 25.23
CA GLU A 30 19.07 14.06 25.62
C GLU A 30 19.15 14.99 24.40
N ILE A 31 18.32 16.05 24.39
CA ILE A 31 18.36 17.10 23.37
C ILE A 31 19.46 18.08 23.77
N ASP A 32 20.51 18.17 22.95
CA ASP A 32 21.60 19.14 23.04
C ASP A 32 21.06 20.58 22.80
N PRO A 33 21.09 21.49 23.79
CA PRO A 33 20.56 22.84 23.65
C PRO A 33 21.67 23.86 23.33
N SER A 34 22.51 23.59 22.32
CA SER A 34 23.64 24.47 21.97
C SER A 34 23.51 25.26 20.66
N LEU A 35 22.31 25.40 20.10
CA LEU A 35 22.07 26.27 18.94
C LEU A 35 21.10 27.42 19.23
N ASP A 36 21.52 28.31 20.12
CA ASP A 36 21.02 29.69 20.18
C ASP A 36 22.18 30.66 19.94
N SER A 37 22.10 31.41 18.85
CA SER A 37 22.78 32.70 18.72
C SER A 37 21.86 33.64 17.95
N PRO A 38 21.56 34.84 18.50
CA PRO A 38 20.58 35.74 17.91
C PRO A 38 21.22 36.55 16.78
N GLY A 39 20.70 36.37 15.56
CA GLY A 39 21.01 37.18 14.40
C GLY A 39 19.83 38.10 14.06
N GLU A 40 20.04 39.39 14.25
CA GLU A 40 19.10 40.48 14.01
C GLU A 40 18.64 40.60 12.55
N GLY A 41 17.36 41.00 12.36
CA GLY A 41 16.99 42.02 11.38
C GLY A 41 16.60 41.55 9.97
N GLY A 42 15.32 41.72 9.63
CA GLY A 42 14.85 41.63 8.23
C GLY A 42 13.37 41.95 8.09
N SER A 43 13.06 43.22 7.86
CA SER A 43 11.72 43.77 7.64
C SER A 43 11.18 43.43 6.24
N GLY A 44 9.86 43.17 6.16
CA GLY A 44 9.02 43.64 5.05
C GLY A 44 8.81 42.68 3.88
N GLY A 45 7.56 42.23 3.70
CA GLY A 45 7.12 41.55 2.49
C GLY A 45 5.69 41.04 2.56
N THR A 46 4.71 41.93 2.48
CA THR A 46 3.33 41.55 2.15
C THR A 46 3.22 41.35 0.63
N SER A 47 2.90 40.13 0.17
CA SER A 47 2.41 39.86 -1.19
C SER A 47 1.29 38.83 -1.09
N SER A 48 0.03 39.30 -1.04
CA SER A 48 -0.88 39.37 -2.18
C SER A 48 -1.20 38.01 -2.79
N GLY A 49 -2.40 37.51 -2.46
CA GLY A 49 -2.95 36.27 -3.00
C GLY A 49 -3.10 36.30 -4.52
N GLY A 50 -2.65 35.22 -5.15
CA GLY A 50 -2.96 34.89 -6.53
C GLY A 50 -4.15 33.95 -6.55
N LYS A 51 -5.30 34.45 -6.99
CA LYS A 51 -6.40 33.62 -7.48
C LYS A 51 -5.98 33.06 -8.84
N SER A 52 -5.77 31.76 -8.94
CA SER A 52 -5.58 31.09 -10.22
C SER A 52 -6.94 30.93 -10.89
N ALA A 53 -7.10 31.64 -12.01
CA ALA A 53 -8.29 31.59 -12.84
C ALA A 53 -8.36 30.25 -13.60
N GLY A 54 -9.58 29.70 -13.68
CA GLY A 54 -9.89 28.49 -14.42
C GLY A 54 -9.50 28.58 -15.90
N GLY A 55 -8.71 27.62 -16.34
CA GLY A 55 -8.52 27.29 -17.74
C GLY A 55 -9.54 26.24 -18.15
N LYS A 56 -10.48 26.61 -19.01
CA LYS A 56 -11.33 25.66 -19.73
C LYS A 56 -10.44 24.87 -20.69
N SER A 57 -10.23 23.58 -20.45
CA SER A 57 -9.76 22.65 -21.48
C SER A 57 -10.95 22.15 -22.27
N SER A 58 -10.90 22.44 -23.57
CA SER A 58 -11.80 21.94 -24.61
C SER A 58 -11.66 20.43 -24.77
N GLY A 59 -12.80 19.75 -24.90
CA GLY A 59 -12.91 18.30 -25.03
C GLY A 59 -12.00 17.66 -26.08
N GLY A 60 -11.29 16.62 -25.63
CA GLY A 60 -10.79 15.54 -26.45
C GLY A 60 -11.63 14.30 -26.15
N SER A 61 -12.46 13.90 -27.11
CA SER A 61 -13.23 12.66 -27.05
C SER A 61 -12.24 11.49 -27.07
N SER A 62 -12.04 10.86 -25.91
CA SER A 62 -11.32 9.59 -25.79
C SER A 62 -12.34 8.48 -25.97
N VAL A 63 -12.22 7.74 -27.07
CA VAL A 63 -12.99 6.53 -27.33
C VAL A 63 -12.37 5.42 -26.49
N ILE A 64 -13.03 5.05 -25.40
CA ILE A 64 -12.70 3.82 -24.66
C ILE A 64 -13.23 2.63 -25.48
N PRO A 65 -12.41 1.61 -25.79
CA PRO A 65 -12.89 0.44 -26.51
C PRO A 65 -13.80 -0.40 -25.62
N GLN A 66 -15.01 -0.58 -26.14
CA GLN A 66 -16.09 -1.42 -25.63
C GLN A 66 -15.62 -2.87 -25.44
N ALA A 67 -15.97 -3.47 -24.29
CA ALA A 67 -15.71 -4.87 -23.97
C ALA A 67 -16.32 -5.80 -25.04
N GLY A 68 -15.47 -6.63 -25.65
CA GLY A 68 -15.81 -7.58 -26.70
C GLY A 68 -15.76 -9.03 -26.23
N GLU A 69 -16.81 -9.75 -26.60
CA GLU A 69 -17.21 -11.11 -26.24
C GLU A 69 -16.26 -12.24 -26.71
N ASP A 70 -16.37 -13.36 -25.99
CA ASP A 70 -16.08 -14.76 -26.29
C ASP A 70 -15.54 -15.14 -27.68
N GLY A 71 -14.32 -15.70 -27.70
CA GLY A 71 -13.72 -16.37 -28.84
C GLY A 71 -13.18 -17.76 -28.49
N GLY A 72 -13.99 -18.79 -28.69
CA GLY A 72 -13.55 -20.19 -28.62
C GLY A 72 -12.62 -20.57 -29.78
N GLY A 73 -11.52 -21.25 -29.47
CA GLY A 73 -10.56 -21.78 -30.43
C GLY A 73 -9.89 -23.04 -29.91
N ALA A 74 -10.09 -24.14 -30.63
CA ALA A 74 -9.65 -25.48 -30.30
C ALA A 74 -8.21 -25.81 -30.75
N ALA A 75 -7.70 -26.88 -30.13
CA ALA A 75 -6.71 -27.87 -30.60
C ALA A 75 -5.21 -27.59 -30.46
N GLY A 76 -4.51 -28.56 -29.86
CA GLY A 76 -3.06 -28.70 -29.97
C GLY A 76 -2.41 -29.66 -28.96
N THR A 77 -2.48 -30.97 -29.20
CA THR A 77 -1.71 -31.99 -28.49
C THR A 77 -0.27 -32.08 -29.03
N SER A 78 0.74 -32.01 -28.15
CA SER A 78 2.09 -32.61 -28.34
C SER A 78 2.77 -32.65 -26.97
N GLN A 79 2.97 -33.79 -26.31
CA GLN A 79 4.02 -34.82 -26.47
C GLN A 79 5.47 -34.31 -26.56
N GLY A 80 6.20 -34.51 -25.46
CA GLY A 80 7.54 -35.11 -25.48
C GLY A 80 8.74 -34.18 -25.20
N GLY A 81 9.53 -34.54 -24.18
CA GLY A 81 10.96 -34.20 -24.13
C GLY A 81 11.53 -33.87 -22.76
N THR A 82 11.95 -34.88 -22.00
CA THR A 82 12.90 -34.72 -20.88
C THR A 82 14.32 -34.66 -21.44
N PRO A 83 15.16 -33.67 -21.09
CA PRO A 83 16.60 -33.83 -21.18
C PRO A 83 17.16 -34.30 -19.83
N ALA A 84 17.79 -35.46 -19.87
CA ALA A 84 18.73 -35.94 -18.87
C ALA A 84 20.13 -35.36 -19.17
N GLY A 85 20.91 -35.17 -18.11
CA GLY A 85 22.37 -35.31 -18.17
C GLY A 85 23.18 -34.07 -17.79
N GLY A 86 24.08 -34.24 -16.81
CA GLY A 86 25.19 -33.32 -16.60
C GLY A 86 25.78 -33.30 -15.20
N ALA A 87 26.27 -34.44 -14.69
CA ALA A 87 27.19 -34.45 -13.55
C ALA A 87 28.63 -34.22 -14.04
N PRO A 88 29.42 -33.30 -13.45
CA PRO A 88 30.88 -33.41 -13.43
C PRO A 88 31.27 -34.26 -12.21
N GLY A 89 32.08 -35.31 -12.31
CA GLY A 89 33.32 -35.42 -13.06
C GLY A 89 34.45 -35.53 -12.02
N GLY A 90 34.62 -36.73 -11.46
CA GLY A 90 35.69 -37.03 -10.51
C GLY A 90 37.08 -36.99 -11.17
N GLY A 91 38.06 -36.51 -10.42
CA GLY A 91 39.48 -36.59 -10.77
C GLY A 91 40.28 -37.07 -9.57
N ASP A 92 40.70 -38.33 -9.61
CA ASP A 92 41.76 -38.88 -8.77
C ASP A 92 43.12 -38.46 -9.31
N GLY A 93 44.07 -38.12 -8.42
CA GLY A 93 45.50 -38.21 -8.72
C GLY A 93 46.40 -37.31 -7.90
N GLY A 94 47.17 -37.89 -6.96
CA GLY A 94 48.42 -37.29 -6.50
C GLY A 94 48.80 -37.56 -5.04
N LEU A 95 49.37 -38.74 -4.77
CA LEU A 95 50.25 -38.95 -3.61
C LEU A 95 51.66 -38.43 -3.96
N SER A 96 52.29 -37.69 -3.04
CA SER A 96 53.73 -37.72 -2.70
C SER A 96 54.26 -36.34 -2.30
N GLY A 97 54.92 -36.25 -1.14
CA GLY A 97 55.75 -35.09 -0.78
C GLY A 97 55.90 -34.83 0.70
N GLU A 98 56.68 -35.66 1.39
CA GLU A 98 57.22 -35.40 2.73
C GLU A 98 58.05 -34.11 2.80
N GLY A 99 58.03 -33.46 3.97
CA GLY A 99 59.23 -32.89 4.59
C GLY A 99 59.61 -31.45 4.22
N GLY A 100 58.97 -30.48 4.86
CA GLY A 100 59.38 -29.07 4.85
C GLY A 100 59.10 -28.39 6.18
N ILE A 101 59.91 -28.69 7.20
CA ILE A 101 59.92 -27.99 8.49
C ILE A 101 60.78 -26.74 8.31
N GLY A 102 60.16 -25.57 8.21
CA GLY A 102 60.91 -24.30 8.19
C GLY A 102 60.41 -23.29 7.16
N GLY A 103 59.16 -22.84 7.31
CA GLY A 103 58.68 -21.59 6.73
C GLY A 103 58.09 -20.76 7.86
N GLU A 104 58.42 -19.47 7.91
CA GLU A 104 57.83 -18.48 8.81
C GLU A 104 56.30 -18.63 8.94
N PRO A 105 55.69 -18.21 10.07
CA PRO A 105 54.25 -18.10 10.14
C PRO A 105 53.81 -17.11 9.05
N THR A 106 53.33 -17.65 7.92
CA THR A 106 52.64 -16.87 6.90
C THR A 106 51.43 -16.26 7.57
N THR A 107 51.64 -15.01 7.94
CA THR A 107 50.71 -14.09 8.55
C THR A 107 49.82 -13.60 7.41
N GLY A 108 48.75 -14.32 7.14
CA GLY A 108 47.78 -13.96 6.12
C GLY A 108 46.65 -14.98 6.12
N CYS A 109 45.42 -14.54 5.83
CA CYS A 109 44.29 -15.45 5.62
C CYS A 109 44.74 -16.61 4.73
N PRO A 110 44.14 -17.81 4.89
CA PRO A 110 44.12 -18.77 3.79
C PRO A 110 43.76 -17.99 2.53
N THR A 111 44.44 -18.25 1.41
CA THR A 111 44.32 -17.47 0.17
C THR A 111 42.87 -17.34 -0.36
N ASP A 112 41.93 -18.04 0.26
CA ASP A 112 40.50 -17.76 0.23
C ASP A 112 39.94 -17.70 1.66
N CYS A 113 39.42 -16.55 2.09
CA CYS A 113 38.56 -16.51 3.29
C CYS A 113 37.09 -16.80 2.94
N ASP A 114 36.80 -17.10 1.67
CA ASP A 114 35.46 -17.42 1.14
C ASP A 114 34.93 -18.72 1.77
N ASP A 115 33.75 -18.68 2.39
CA ASP A 115 33.07 -19.89 2.91
C ASP A 115 32.12 -20.55 1.89
N GLU A 116 32.14 -20.09 0.63
CA GLU A 116 31.28 -20.50 -0.48
C GLU A 116 29.78 -20.19 -0.26
N ILE A 117 29.44 -19.40 0.77
CA ILE A 117 28.07 -19.03 1.08
C ILE A 117 27.76 -17.66 0.46
N ALA A 118 26.95 -17.66 -0.60
CA ALA A 118 26.69 -16.44 -1.38
C ALA A 118 26.12 -15.23 -0.59
N CYS A 119 25.56 -15.45 0.59
CA CYS A 119 25.02 -14.38 1.44
C CYS A 119 25.96 -13.91 2.56
N THR A 120 27.20 -14.39 2.62
CA THR A 120 28.18 -13.92 3.60
C THR A 120 29.14 -12.91 2.96
N VAL A 121 29.57 -11.94 3.77
CA VAL A 121 30.70 -11.07 3.46
C VAL A 121 31.90 -11.54 4.25
N ASP A 122 32.90 -12.01 3.51
CA ASP A 122 34.09 -12.64 4.06
C ASP A 122 35.28 -11.69 4.11
N THR A 123 35.81 -11.47 5.30
CA THR A 123 36.91 -10.52 5.53
C THR A 123 38.09 -11.19 6.24
N CYS A 124 39.29 -11.02 5.68
CA CYS A 124 40.53 -11.34 6.38
C CYS A 124 40.81 -10.30 7.46
N LEU A 125 40.84 -10.71 8.73
CA LEU A 125 41.32 -9.84 9.80
C LEU A 125 42.86 -9.78 9.79
N PRO A 126 43.47 -8.65 10.23
CA PRO A 126 44.93 -8.53 10.36
C PRO A 126 45.60 -9.61 11.23
N SER A 127 44.82 -10.29 12.08
CA SER A 127 45.26 -11.42 12.90
C SER A 127 45.42 -12.73 12.11
N GLY A 128 45.12 -12.76 10.81
CA GLY A 128 45.14 -13.95 9.97
C GLY A 128 43.92 -14.86 10.13
N LYS A 129 42.83 -14.36 10.74
CA LYS A 129 41.57 -15.10 10.90
C LYS A 129 40.52 -14.63 9.89
N CYS A 130 39.73 -15.56 9.36
CA CYS A 130 38.54 -15.25 8.58
C CYS A 130 37.44 -14.74 9.52
N LYS A 131 36.74 -13.69 9.09
CA LYS A 131 35.50 -13.22 9.68
C LYS A 131 34.42 -13.26 8.61
N HIS A 132 33.43 -14.11 8.82
CA HIS A 132 32.22 -14.22 8.00
C HIS A 132 31.14 -13.37 8.66
N THR A 133 30.53 -12.47 7.90
CA THR A 133 29.43 -11.62 8.38
C THR A 133 28.22 -11.89 7.50
N ALA A 134 27.07 -12.19 8.10
CA ALA A 134 25.83 -12.35 7.36
C ALA A 134 25.48 -11.05 6.63
N ASP A 135 25.08 -11.17 5.37
CA ASP A 135 24.53 -10.09 4.55
C ASP A 135 23.14 -10.52 4.06
N ASP A 136 22.11 -10.08 4.79
CA ASP A 136 20.72 -10.37 4.46
C ASP A 136 20.30 -9.73 3.13
N THR A 137 20.99 -8.69 2.67
CA THR A 137 20.68 -8.02 1.39
C THR A 137 21.05 -8.88 0.19
N ALA A 138 21.95 -9.84 0.36
CA ALA A 138 22.28 -10.84 -0.64
C ALA A 138 21.20 -11.94 -0.75
N CYS A 139 20.29 -12.04 0.23
CA CYS A 139 19.13 -12.90 0.16
C CYS A 139 17.97 -12.15 -0.47
N SER A 140 17.61 -12.52 -1.71
CA SER A 140 16.42 -11.99 -2.35
C SER A 140 15.18 -12.49 -1.61
N ALA A 141 14.41 -11.57 -1.01
CA ALA A 141 13.09 -11.90 -0.49
C ALA A 141 12.25 -12.51 -1.62
N ALA A 142 11.88 -13.78 -1.49
CA ALA A 142 10.90 -14.37 -2.38
C ALA A 142 9.52 -13.79 -2.04
N ALA A 143 8.67 -13.51 -3.03
CA ALA A 143 7.37 -12.89 -2.82
C ALA A 143 6.57 -13.52 -1.65
N GLY A 144 6.40 -12.76 -0.58
CA GLY A 144 5.67 -13.18 0.61
C GLY A 144 6.44 -14.10 1.56
N LYS A 145 7.78 -14.03 1.61
CA LYS A 145 8.62 -14.61 2.65
C LYS A 145 9.82 -13.71 2.93
N CYS A 146 10.18 -13.59 4.19
CA CYS A 146 11.47 -13.03 4.56
C CYS A 146 12.54 -14.09 4.46
N THR A 147 13.70 -13.67 3.97
CA THR A 147 14.89 -14.51 3.89
C THR A 147 16.00 -13.79 4.62
N SER A 148 16.68 -14.48 5.52
CA SER A 148 17.88 -13.98 6.16
C SER A 148 19.05 -14.92 5.90
N CYS A 149 20.25 -14.38 5.90
CA CYS A 149 21.46 -15.13 5.77
C CYS A 149 21.83 -15.77 7.10
N GLN A 150 21.80 -17.10 7.14
CA GLN A 150 22.26 -17.86 8.29
C GLN A 150 23.70 -18.34 8.05
N LEU A 151 24.63 -17.88 8.89
CA LEU A 151 26.05 -18.27 8.83
C LEU A 151 26.20 -19.79 8.80
N GLY A 152 27.02 -20.31 7.86
CA GLY A 152 27.26 -21.74 7.68
C GLY A 152 26.15 -22.50 6.93
N ILE A 153 25.04 -21.83 6.56
CA ILE A 153 23.89 -22.45 5.89
C ILE A 153 23.55 -21.73 4.58
N GLY A 154 23.51 -20.40 4.58
CA GLY A 154 23.04 -19.59 3.46
C GLY A 154 21.70 -18.92 3.73
N CYS A 155 21.02 -18.48 2.67
CA CYS A 155 19.71 -17.86 2.79
C CYS A 155 18.67 -18.87 3.27
N VAL A 156 18.03 -18.58 4.40
CA VAL A 156 16.95 -19.37 4.97
C VAL A 156 15.69 -18.52 5.07
N ASP A 157 14.54 -19.16 4.92
CA ASP A 157 13.26 -18.53 5.24
C ASP A 157 13.26 -18.17 6.74
N SER A 158 13.06 -16.89 7.05
CA SER A 158 12.84 -16.43 8.42
C SER A 158 11.34 -16.21 8.65
N GLU A 159 10.90 -16.41 9.89
CA GLU A 159 9.60 -15.87 10.31
C GLU A 159 9.67 -14.35 10.11
N PRO A 160 8.78 -13.77 9.31
CA PRO A 160 8.84 -12.35 9.00
C PRO A 160 8.68 -11.58 10.29
N VAL A 161 9.68 -10.77 10.65
CA VAL A 161 9.43 -9.64 11.54
C VAL A 161 8.66 -8.63 10.70
N GLU A 162 7.34 -8.82 10.64
CA GLU A 162 6.46 -7.99 9.84
C GLU A 162 6.45 -6.58 10.45
N LYS A 163 7.05 -5.65 9.72
CA LYS A 163 6.89 -4.24 10.00
C LYS A 163 5.79 -3.70 9.10
N ASP A 164 4.66 -3.40 9.71
CA ASP A 164 3.57 -2.72 9.02
C ASP A 164 3.89 -1.24 8.86
N VAL A 165 3.77 -0.75 7.63
CA VAL A 165 3.94 0.66 7.26
C VAL A 165 2.66 1.13 6.61
N GLU A 166 2.08 2.20 7.15
CA GLU A 166 0.95 2.90 6.53
C GLU A 166 1.47 3.72 5.34
N LEU A 167 0.86 3.53 4.18
CA LEU A 167 1.24 4.21 2.94
C LEU A 167 0.37 5.42 2.64
N LEU A 168 -0.86 5.46 3.18
CA LEU A 168 -1.75 6.60 2.98
C LEU A 168 -1.46 7.70 4.00
N LEU A 169 -1.40 8.94 3.52
CA LEU A 169 -1.07 10.09 4.36
C LEU A 169 -2.29 10.61 5.14
N ASP A 170 -3.47 10.58 4.53
CA ASP A 170 -4.73 11.06 5.10
C ASP A 170 -5.88 10.13 4.71
N GLY A 171 -5.95 8.97 5.35
CA GLY A 171 -6.96 7.94 5.09
C GLY A 171 -8.39 8.30 5.53
N ASN A 172 -8.52 9.22 6.49
CA ASN A 172 -9.80 9.75 7.00
C ASN A 172 -10.21 11.07 6.33
N PHE A 173 -9.42 11.56 5.38
CA PHE A 173 -9.72 12.74 4.55
C PHE A 173 -9.90 14.05 5.32
N ASP A 174 -9.45 14.12 6.57
CA ASP A 174 -9.72 15.25 7.46
C ASP A 174 -8.78 16.42 7.24
N GLU A 175 -7.55 16.15 6.80
CA GLU A 175 -6.55 17.18 6.59
C GLU A 175 -6.80 17.93 5.28
N GLN A 176 -7.61 17.36 4.37
CA GLN A 176 -7.87 17.85 3.00
C GLN A 176 -6.55 18.18 2.27
N SER A 177 -5.44 17.61 2.73
CA SER A 177 -4.11 18.12 2.45
C SER A 177 -3.55 17.41 1.24
N GLY A 178 -3.89 17.93 0.05
CA GLY A 178 -3.06 17.91 -1.17
C GLY A 178 -2.62 16.59 -1.81
N ASP A 179 -2.69 15.47 -1.11
CA ASP A 179 -2.12 14.19 -1.55
C ASP A 179 -3.15 13.31 -2.24
N TRP A 180 -4.43 13.56 -1.99
CA TRP A 180 -5.53 13.08 -2.83
C TRP A 180 -5.74 14.06 -3.98
N GLN A 181 -5.49 13.58 -5.19
CA GLN A 181 -5.86 14.26 -6.42
C GLN A 181 -7.28 13.85 -6.78
N GLN A 182 -8.05 14.81 -7.24
CA GLN A 182 -9.42 14.57 -7.63
C GLN A 182 -9.59 14.86 -9.12
N PHE A 183 -10.26 13.94 -9.80
CA PHE A 183 -10.71 14.05 -11.19
C PHE A 183 -12.22 13.84 -11.26
N GLY A 184 -12.87 14.53 -12.19
CA GLY A 184 -14.33 14.44 -12.39
C GLY A 184 -15.05 15.77 -12.15
N ASP A 185 -16.38 15.69 -12.15
CA ASP A 185 -17.26 16.86 -12.28
C ASP A 185 -17.71 17.51 -10.96
N ALA A 186 -17.46 16.86 -9.82
CA ALA A 186 -17.96 17.31 -8.52
C ALA A 186 -17.00 16.95 -7.38
N ASP A 187 -16.79 17.87 -6.42
CA ASP A 187 -15.94 17.68 -5.23
C ASP A 187 -16.25 16.36 -4.52
N ALA A 188 -15.21 15.55 -4.31
CA ALA A 188 -15.31 14.17 -3.83
C ALA A 188 -14.90 14.02 -2.37
N ILE A 189 -14.27 15.02 -1.77
CA ILE A 189 -13.91 15.00 -0.35
C ILE A 189 -14.72 16.10 0.33
N LEU A 190 -15.73 15.71 1.11
CA LEU A 190 -16.70 16.64 1.67
C LEU A 190 -16.83 16.49 3.19
N PRO A 191 -17.16 17.57 3.90
CA PRO A 191 -17.55 17.47 5.31
C PRO A 191 -18.76 16.54 5.46
N ASP A 192 -18.62 15.49 6.28
CA ASP A 192 -19.68 14.52 6.55
C ASP A 192 -19.83 14.37 8.07
N ALA A 193 -20.92 14.91 8.63
CA ALA A 193 -21.24 14.75 10.05
C ALA A 193 -21.53 13.28 10.45
N THR A 194 -21.68 12.41 9.45
CA THR A 194 -21.85 10.97 9.59
C THR A 194 -20.63 10.18 9.13
N ALA A 195 -19.47 10.84 8.99
CA ALA A 195 -18.17 10.19 8.82
C ALA A 195 -17.97 9.12 9.90
N GLN A 196 -17.39 8.00 9.51
CA GLN A 196 -17.04 6.92 10.42
C GLN A 196 -15.98 7.36 11.43
N SER A 197 -15.04 8.19 10.99
CA SER A 197 -14.04 8.83 11.82
C SER A 197 -13.90 10.29 11.40
N GLY A 198 -13.56 11.18 12.32
CA GLY A 198 -13.26 12.55 11.93
C GLY A 198 -14.48 13.38 11.52
N SER A 199 -14.32 14.15 10.45
CA SER A 199 -15.25 15.17 9.97
C SER A 199 -15.47 15.18 8.46
N HIS A 200 -14.72 14.37 7.70
CA HIS A 200 -14.81 14.26 6.25
C HIS A 200 -14.98 12.82 5.81
N SER A 201 -15.48 12.63 4.60
CA SER A 201 -15.46 11.35 3.91
C SER A 201 -15.25 11.57 2.42
N ALA A 202 -14.72 10.57 1.74
CA ALA A 202 -14.80 10.50 0.29
C ALA A 202 -16.26 10.21 -0.09
N TYR A 203 -16.79 10.99 -1.01
CA TYR A 203 -18.19 11.11 -1.37
C TYR A 203 -18.33 11.04 -2.89
N PHE A 204 -19.09 10.05 -3.35
CA PHE A 204 -19.39 9.84 -4.75
C PHE A 204 -20.89 10.02 -4.93
N SER A 205 -21.31 11.19 -5.40
CA SER A 205 -22.73 11.53 -5.59
C SER A 205 -23.37 10.70 -6.69
N ALA A 206 -24.68 10.50 -6.58
CA ALA A 206 -25.51 10.13 -7.72
C ALA A 206 -25.45 11.21 -8.82
N ALA A 207 -25.61 10.81 -10.08
CA ALA A 207 -25.83 11.75 -11.18
C ALA A 207 -27.14 12.53 -10.97
N PRO A 208 -27.26 13.77 -11.50
CA PRO A 208 -28.55 14.45 -11.58
C PRO A 208 -29.62 13.58 -12.27
N LEU A 209 -30.88 13.69 -11.84
CA LEU A 209 -31.99 12.89 -12.41
C LEU A 209 -32.17 13.07 -13.92
N ASP A 210 -31.74 14.21 -14.47
CA ASP A 210 -31.79 14.53 -15.90
C ASP A 210 -30.45 14.31 -16.62
N ALA A 211 -29.48 13.67 -15.98
CA ALA A 211 -28.17 13.41 -16.56
C ALA A 211 -28.24 12.36 -17.69
N GLU A 212 -27.61 12.69 -18.83
CA GLU A 212 -27.48 11.77 -19.96
C GLU A 212 -26.33 10.78 -19.75
N GLU A 213 -25.34 11.15 -18.92
CA GLU A 213 -24.12 10.42 -18.56
C GLU A 213 -24.05 10.18 -17.04
N PRO A 214 -23.38 9.11 -16.58
CA PRO A 214 -23.21 8.85 -15.15
C PRO A 214 -22.30 9.91 -14.52
N ALA A 215 -22.41 10.09 -13.21
CA ALA A 215 -21.42 10.85 -12.47
C ALA A 215 -20.14 10.03 -12.40
N PHE A 216 -19.09 10.57 -13.00
CA PHE A 216 -17.75 10.02 -12.94
C PHE A 216 -16.90 10.84 -11.97
N ILE A 217 -16.39 10.18 -10.95
CA ILE A 217 -15.52 10.77 -9.94
C ILE A 217 -14.40 9.78 -9.68
N ASP A 218 -13.18 10.31 -9.64
CA ASP A 218 -11.96 9.56 -9.36
C ASP A 218 -11.15 10.35 -8.33
N ILE A 219 -10.83 9.71 -7.21
CA ILE A 219 -9.84 10.21 -6.27
C ILE A 219 -8.64 9.28 -6.23
N THR A 220 -7.47 9.89 -6.30
CA THR A 220 -6.21 9.19 -6.53
C THR A 220 -5.17 9.63 -5.52
N GLN A 221 -4.43 8.70 -4.94
CA GLN A 221 -3.22 9.01 -4.18
C GLN A 221 -2.02 8.25 -4.76
N LEU A 222 -0.92 8.97 -4.97
CA LEU A 222 0.35 8.39 -5.39
C LEU A 222 1.03 7.75 -4.19
N VAL A 223 1.39 6.47 -4.30
CA VAL A 223 2.08 5.72 -3.26
C VAL A 223 3.30 4.99 -3.81
N TYR A 224 4.36 4.93 -3.02
CA TYR A 224 5.58 4.18 -3.37
C TYR A 224 5.60 2.85 -2.65
N ILE A 225 5.70 1.75 -3.41
CA ILE A 225 5.84 0.41 -2.86
C ILE A 225 7.33 0.04 -2.87
N PRO A 226 8.01 0.00 -1.71
CA PRO A 226 9.43 -0.29 -1.65
C PRO A 226 9.74 -1.75 -2.07
N PRO A 227 11.00 -2.03 -2.41
CA PRO A 227 11.47 -3.40 -2.56
C PRO A 227 11.31 -4.18 -1.24
N GLY A 228 11.07 -5.49 -1.35
CA GLY A 228 10.92 -6.36 -0.17
C GLY A 228 9.54 -6.33 0.49
N THR A 229 8.55 -5.65 -0.09
CA THR A 229 7.14 -5.75 0.35
C THR A 229 6.62 -7.18 0.18
N ILE A 230 6.33 -7.83 1.30
CA ILE A 230 5.82 -9.21 1.35
C ILE A 230 4.30 -9.29 1.44
N LYS A 231 3.65 -8.21 1.87
CA LYS A 231 2.21 -8.09 1.99
C LYS A 231 1.78 -6.66 1.71
N LEU A 232 0.63 -6.50 1.05
CA LEU A 232 -0.04 -5.22 0.86
C LEU A 232 -1.52 -5.43 1.15
N THR A 233 -2.06 -4.65 2.08
CA THR A 233 -3.44 -4.77 2.57
C THR A 233 -4.13 -3.43 2.43
N ALA A 234 -5.23 -3.41 1.66
CA ALA A 234 -6.15 -2.28 1.63
C ALA A 234 -7.29 -2.56 2.62
N SER A 235 -7.64 -1.57 3.43
CA SER A 235 -8.77 -1.66 4.37
C SER A 235 -9.45 -0.31 4.52
N GLY A 236 -10.65 -0.31 5.07
CA GLY A 236 -11.38 0.91 5.36
C GLY A 236 -12.84 0.66 5.66
N TRP A 237 -13.64 1.71 5.57
CA TRP A 237 -15.08 1.66 5.75
C TRP A 237 -15.79 2.26 4.55
N TYR A 238 -16.92 1.67 4.20
CA TYR A 238 -17.82 2.21 3.20
C TYR A 238 -19.26 2.17 3.68
N LYS A 239 -20.10 3.04 3.11
CA LYS A 239 -21.57 2.94 3.17
C LYS A 239 -22.13 3.33 1.81
N MET A 240 -23.29 2.76 1.45
CA MET A 240 -23.96 3.05 0.19
C MET A 240 -25.41 3.41 0.43
N ILE A 241 -25.85 4.50 -0.17
CA ILE A 241 -27.21 5.02 -0.01
C ILE A 241 -27.83 5.12 -1.39
N TRP A 242 -28.96 4.44 -1.57
CA TRP A 242 -29.71 4.52 -2.82
C TRP A 242 -30.66 5.70 -2.82
N ALA A 243 -30.92 6.24 -4.01
CA ALA A 243 -32.11 7.01 -4.25
C ALA A 243 -33.38 6.19 -3.91
N PRO A 244 -34.47 6.86 -3.52
CA PRO A 244 -35.78 6.22 -3.37
C PRO A 244 -36.18 5.47 -4.64
N ALA A 245 -36.94 4.38 -4.52
CA ALA A 245 -37.32 3.54 -5.65
C ALA A 245 -38.12 4.29 -6.74
N GLU A 246 -38.85 5.33 -6.34
CA GLU A 246 -39.56 6.23 -7.25
C GLU A 246 -38.66 7.07 -8.16
N ASP A 247 -37.37 7.21 -7.82
CA ASP A 247 -36.38 8.03 -8.52
C ASP A 247 -35.35 7.18 -9.28
N VAL A 248 -35.48 5.85 -9.27
CA VAL A 248 -34.59 4.93 -10.01
C VAL A 248 -34.93 4.98 -11.50
N LEU A 249 -34.10 5.70 -12.27
CA LEU A 249 -34.28 5.85 -13.71
C LEU A 249 -33.54 4.78 -14.52
N ARG A 250 -32.54 4.10 -13.93
CA ARG A 250 -31.67 3.15 -14.63
C ARG A 250 -31.44 1.84 -13.85
N PRO A 251 -30.98 0.76 -14.52
CA PRO A 251 -30.59 -0.46 -13.84
C PRO A 251 -29.37 -0.23 -12.94
N ARG A 252 -29.46 -0.69 -11.70
CA ARG A 252 -28.37 -0.59 -10.71
C ARG A 252 -27.15 -1.45 -11.00
N SER A 253 -27.24 -2.35 -11.98
CA SER A 253 -26.11 -3.19 -12.41
C SER A 253 -24.97 -2.38 -13.03
N ASP A 254 -25.25 -1.15 -13.44
CA ASP A 254 -24.31 -0.29 -14.15
C ASP A 254 -23.65 0.72 -13.19
N GLU A 255 -23.88 0.58 -11.88
CA GLU A 255 -23.37 1.47 -10.85
C GLU A 255 -22.35 0.75 -9.99
N TYR A 256 -21.13 1.28 -9.96
CA TYR A 256 -20.04 0.69 -9.21
C TYR A 256 -19.08 1.73 -8.67
N VAL A 257 -18.40 1.33 -7.61
CA VAL A 257 -17.15 1.94 -7.16
C VAL A 257 -16.07 0.87 -7.13
N THR A 258 -14.90 1.16 -7.65
CA THR A 258 -13.73 0.27 -7.60
C THR A 258 -12.60 0.90 -6.81
N LEU A 259 -11.94 0.11 -5.97
CA LEU A 259 -10.65 0.45 -5.35
C LEU A 259 -9.55 -0.32 -6.08
N THR A 260 -8.69 0.38 -6.80
CA THR A 260 -7.77 -0.23 -7.76
C THR A 260 -6.35 0.31 -7.61
N LEU A 261 -5.36 -0.54 -7.86
CA LEU A 261 -3.96 -0.13 -8.03
C LEU A 261 -3.60 -0.03 -9.50
N TRP A 262 -3.05 1.12 -9.90
CA TRP A 262 -2.58 1.39 -11.25
C TRP A 262 -1.09 1.74 -11.28
N SER A 263 -0.42 1.47 -12.39
CA SER A 263 0.88 2.09 -12.67
C SER A 263 0.69 3.57 -12.92
N LEU A 264 1.70 4.38 -12.61
CA LEU A 264 1.84 5.64 -13.33
C LEU A 264 1.94 5.36 -14.83
N ALA A 265 1.45 6.30 -15.63
CA ALA A 265 1.63 6.27 -17.07
C ALA A 265 3.10 5.99 -17.39
N ASP A 266 3.36 4.99 -18.22
CA ASP A 266 4.67 4.88 -18.85
C ASP A 266 4.91 6.10 -19.77
N ASN A 267 6.09 6.20 -20.35
CA ASN A 267 6.42 7.30 -21.26
C ASN A 267 5.49 7.37 -22.49
N ASP A 268 4.68 6.34 -22.73
CA ASP A 268 3.72 6.25 -23.82
C ASP A 268 2.30 6.69 -23.41
N GLY A 269 2.11 7.01 -22.12
CA GLY A 269 0.82 7.45 -21.58
C GLY A 269 -0.10 6.30 -21.16
N ASP A 270 0.39 5.05 -21.22
CA ASP A 270 -0.41 3.88 -20.93
C ASP A 270 -0.37 3.56 -19.43
N TYR A 271 -1.56 3.39 -18.85
CA TYR A 271 -1.75 3.00 -17.46
C TYR A 271 -1.99 1.50 -17.39
N THR A 272 -1.22 0.79 -16.57
CA THR A 272 -1.40 -0.65 -16.33
C THR A 272 -2.22 -0.85 -15.07
N ARG A 273 -3.41 -1.44 -15.21
CA ARG A 273 -4.23 -1.90 -14.08
C ARG A 273 -3.56 -3.13 -13.45
N TYR A 274 -3.11 -3.03 -12.21
CA TYR A 274 -2.45 -4.14 -11.52
C TYR A 274 -3.44 -5.03 -10.77
N HIS A 275 -4.36 -4.41 -10.01
CA HIS A 275 -5.23 -5.16 -9.12
C HIS A 275 -6.46 -4.35 -8.69
N ASP A 276 -7.61 -5.02 -8.71
CA ASP A 276 -8.83 -4.54 -8.07
C ASP A 276 -8.97 -5.20 -6.71
N PHE A 277 -8.97 -4.40 -5.66
CA PHE A 277 -9.21 -4.91 -4.31
C PHE A 277 -10.67 -5.31 -4.14
N ASP A 278 -11.58 -4.48 -4.65
CA ASP A 278 -13.02 -4.75 -4.62
C ASP A 278 -13.77 -3.92 -5.66
N GLN A 279 -15.00 -4.36 -5.92
CA GLN A 279 -16.00 -3.63 -6.68
C GLN A 279 -17.32 -3.66 -5.90
N TRP A 280 -17.85 -2.48 -5.59
CA TRP A 280 -19.11 -2.34 -4.87
C TRP A 280 -20.26 -2.03 -5.82
N ASP A 281 -20.91 -3.09 -6.30
CA ASP A 281 -22.07 -2.97 -7.18
C ASP A 281 -23.36 -2.65 -6.39
N ALA A 282 -24.18 -1.76 -6.95
CA ALA A 282 -25.44 -1.35 -6.32
C ALA A 282 -26.53 -2.45 -6.31
N ASP A 283 -26.31 -3.58 -6.99
CA ASP A 283 -27.26 -4.69 -7.07
C ASP A 283 -27.09 -5.76 -5.97
N GLN A 284 -26.00 -5.73 -5.20
CA GLN A 284 -25.59 -6.83 -4.29
C GLN A 284 -26.29 -6.89 -2.93
N GLY A 285 -27.36 -6.14 -2.67
CA GLY A 285 -28.09 -6.21 -1.40
C GLY A 285 -28.88 -4.94 -1.10
N PRO A 286 -29.60 -4.81 0.02
CA PRO A 286 -30.34 -3.60 0.37
C PRO A 286 -29.40 -2.39 0.58
N ALA A 287 -29.94 -1.16 0.47
CA ALA A 287 -29.21 0.06 0.83
C ALA A 287 -28.47 -0.11 2.16
N GLN A 288 -27.17 0.16 2.15
CA GLN A 288 -26.30 0.01 3.31
C GLN A 288 -26.10 1.39 3.94
N THR A 289 -27.09 1.86 4.68
CA THR A 289 -27.02 3.16 5.38
C THR A 289 -26.10 3.12 6.61
N ALA A 290 -25.60 1.94 6.98
CA ALA A 290 -24.63 1.75 8.05
C ALA A 290 -23.25 1.49 7.44
N TRP A 291 -22.22 2.02 8.10
CA TRP A 291 -20.83 1.76 7.73
C TRP A 291 -20.49 0.27 7.83
N LYS A 292 -19.80 -0.24 6.82
CA LYS A 292 -19.29 -1.59 6.73
C LYS A 292 -17.80 -1.54 6.47
N SER A 293 -17.04 -2.30 7.24
CA SER A 293 -15.60 -2.40 7.06
C SER A 293 -15.26 -3.37 5.92
N PHE A 294 -14.14 -3.14 5.27
CA PHE A 294 -13.55 -4.06 4.31
C PHE A 294 -12.05 -4.24 4.57
N THR A 295 -11.49 -5.35 4.10
CA THR A 295 -10.06 -5.64 4.17
C THR A 295 -9.71 -6.64 3.06
N TYR A 296 -8.74 -6.27 2.23
CA TYR A 296 -8.30 -7.05 1.07
C TYR A 296 -6.78 -7.09 1.02
N ASP A 297 -6.24 -8.29 0.82
CA ASP A 297 -4.82 -8.49 0.60
C ASP A 297 -4.54 -8.61 -0.90
N ALA A 298 -3.54 -7.87 -1.40
CA ALA A 298 -3.08 -8.03 -2.76
C ALA A 298 -2.45 -9.42 -2.95
N PRO A 299 -2.73 -10.13 -4.06
CA PRO A 299 -2.15 -11.44 -4.30
C PRO A 299 -0.64 -11.33 -4.55
N LYS A 300 0.10 -12.38 -4.19
CA LYS A 300 1.57 -12.44 -4.36
C LYS A 300 2.03 -12.15 -5.81
N SER A 301 1.22 -12.56 -6.79
CA SER A 301 1.48 -12.33 -8.22
C SER A 301 1.39 -10.85 -8.63
N VAL A 302 0.65 -10.04 -7.88
CA VAL A 302 0.60 -8.59 -8.04
C VAL A 302 1.81 -7.97 -7.36
N LEU A 303 2.12 -8.36 -6.11
CA LEU A 303 3.28 -7.84 -5.37
C LEU A 303 4.59 -7.96 -6.16
N SER A 304 4.84 -9.09 -6.81
CA SER A 304 6.04 -9.28 -7.64
C SER A 304 6.16 -8.34 -8.84
N LYS A 305 5.08 -7.64 -9.21
CA LYS A 305 5.05 -6.70 -10.35
C LYS A 305 5.13 -5.24 -9.92
N ILE A 306 4.80 -4.94 -8.65
CA ILE A 306 4.66 -3.57 -8.15
C ILE A 306 5.69 -3.19 -7.09
N GLN A 307 6.61 -4.08 -6.72
CA GLN A 307 7.72 -3.73 -5.84
C GLN A 307 8.70 -2.78 -6.55
N ASP A 308 9.24 -1.83 -5.79
CA ASP A 308 10.15 -0.79 -6.28
C ASP A 308 9.49 0.11 -7.34
N LEU A 309 8.19 0.41 -7.16
CA LEU A 309 7.38 1.15 -8.12
C LEU A 309 6.51 2.22 -7.43
N GLU A 310 6.38 3.35 -8.11
CA GLU A 310 5.33 4.33 -7.82
C GLU A 310 4.02 3.90 -8.51
N VAL A 311 2.98 3.69 -7.70
CA VAL A 311 1.65 3.28 -8.14
C VAL A 311 0.62 4.26 -7.62
N THR A 312 -0.53 4.32 -8.26
CA THR A 312 -1.66 5.08 -7.74
C THR A 312 -2.68 4.14 -7.11
N LEU A 313 -3.21 4.55 -5.95
CA LEU A 313 -4.42 3.97 -5.39
C LEU A 313 -5.59 4.85 -5.82
N ASP A 314 -6.47 4.27 -6.64
CA ASP A 314 -7.57 4.97 -7.27
C ASP A 314 -8.87 4.45 -6.68
N LEU A 315 -9.73 5.37 -6.28
CA LEU A 315 -11.11 5.09 -5.92
C LEU A 315 -12.02 5.77 -6.95
N VAL A 316 -12.51 4.95 -7.88
CA VAL A 316 -13.21 5.41 -9.09
C VAL A 316 -14.66 4.98 -9.02
N SER A 317 -15.57 5.90 -9.35
CA SER A 317 -17.01 5.63 -9.40
C SER A 317 -17.63 5.93 -10.75
N GLU A 318 -18.61 5.11 -11.12
CA GLU A 318 -19.60 5.42 -12.15
C GLU A 318 -20.97 5.25 -11.50
N THR A 319 -21.65 6.37 -11.22
CA THR A 319 -22.89 6.37 -10.42
C THR A 319 -24.04 7.06 -11.13
N TRP A 320 -25.24 6.50 -10.99
CA TRP A 320 -26.47 7.07 -11.54
C TRP A 320 -27.39 7.55 -10.42
N ASP A 321 -27.78 6.64 -9.52
CA ASP A 321 -28.74 6.89 -8.46
C ASP A 321 -28.27 6.41 -7.07
N THR A 322 -27.06 5.86 -7.00
CA THR A 322 -26.39 5.44 -5.77
C THR A 322 -25.35 6.47 -5.36
N THR A 323 -25.36 6.78 -4.07
CA THR A 323 -24.32 7.56 -3.42
C THR A 323 -23.43 6.64 -2.60
N TYR A 324 -22.13 6.75 -2.81
CA TYR A 324 -21.13 6.00 -2.03
C TYR A 324 -20.36 6.93 -1.12
N TYR A 325 -20.00 6.41 0.04
CA TYR A 325 -19.11 7.07 0.97
C TYR A 325 -18.00 6.12 1.39
N PHE A 326 -16.79 6.65 1.51
CA PHE A 326 -15.62 5.93 2.02
C PHE A 326 -14.93 6.76 3.09
N ASP A 327 -14.41 6.08 4.11
CA ASP A 327 -13.72 6.71 5.24
C ASP A 327 -12.72 5.73 5.84
N THR A 328 -11.71 6.29 6.51
CA THR A 328 -10.65 5.58 7.21
C THR A 328 -9.96 4.56 6.30
N LEU A 329 -9.73 4.95 5.04
CA LEU A 329 -8.94 4.15 4.11
C LEU A 329 -7.55 3.94 4.69
N SER A 330 -7.03 2.74 4.52
CA SER A 330 -5.69 2.39 4.95
C SER A 330 -5.09 1.46 3.90
N LEU A 331 -3.86 1.77 3.49
CA LEU A 331 -3.07 0.92 2.62
C LEU A 331 -1.80 0.60 3.39
N LYS A 332 -1.74 -0.60 3.97
CA LYS A 332 -0.60 -1.05 4.74
C LYS A 332 0.23 -2.02 3.94
N MET A 333 1.53 -1.84 4.00
CA MET A 333 2.46 -2.86 3.55
C MET A 333 3.15 -3.51 4.75
N SER A 334 3.53 -4.78 4.58
CA SER A 334 4.48 -5.43 5.47
C SER A 334 5.76 -5.68 4.68
N VAL A 335 6.91 -5.30 5.25
CA VAL A 335 8.24 -5.53 4.70
C VAL A 335 9.05 -6.44 5.62
N CYS A 336 10.07 -7.08 5.07
CA CYS A 336 11.08 -7.78 5.86
C CYS A 336 12.04 -6.77 6.49
N GLU A 337 12.14 -6.80 7.82
CA GLU A 337 13.13 -6.02 8.59
C GLU A 337 14.32 -6.88 9.01
#